data_AF-A0A811L9T3-F1
#
_entry.id   AF-A0A811L9T3-F1
#
_cell.length_a   1.000
_cell.length_b   1.000
_cell.length_c   1.000
_cell.angle_alpha   90.00
_cell.angle_beta   90.00
_cell.angle_gamma   90.00
#
_symmetry.space_group_name_H-M   'P 1'
#
loop_
_entity.id
_entity.type
_entity.pdbx_description
1 polymer ?
#
loop_
_entity_poly.entity_id
_entity_poly.type
_entity_poly.pdbx_seq_one_letter_code
_entity_poly.pdbx_strand_id
1 'polypeptide(L)'
;MQVSTLLLLVILIYESYGQIIQNGLLSPNDATFQDPNQWSCGSDPTNSVWAGRAIAYACEPALTNVNNCCRSHDDCYRQQTGRAACDDTFCNCMKTSMSVCKSLKSLLIMNAFCDIVRTQGGLSYIQG
;
A
#
# COMPACT_ATOMS: atom_id res chain seq x y z
N MET A 1 20.11 -2.18 32.98
CA MET A 1 20.20 -1.20 31.87
C MET A 1 20.78 -1.91 30.64
N GLN A 2 19.97 -2.52 29.78
CA GLN A 2 20.47 -3.17 28.54
C GLN A 2 19.40 -3.39 27.45
N VAL A 3 18.10 -3.22 27.77
CA VAL A 3 17.00 -3.41 26.79
C VAL A 3 16.79 -2.17 25.90
N SER A 4 17.16 -0.97 26.38
CA SER A 4 16.91 0.29 25.67
C SER A 4 17.78 0.49 24.43
N THR A 5 19.04 0.04 24.45
CA THR A 5 19.93 0.18 23.30
C THR A 5 19.57 -0.75 22.15
N LEU A 6 19.10 -1.97 22.42
CA LEU A 6 18.65 -2.89 21.37
C LEU A 6 17.40 -2.36 20.66
N LEU A 7 16.45 -1.79 21.42
CA LEU A 7 15.23 -1.21 20.86
C LEU A 7 15.52 0.05 20.03
N LEU A 8 16.43 0.91 20.50
CA LEU A 8 16.89 2.07 19.74
C LEU A 8 17.61 1.65 18.46
N LEU A 9 18.44 0.61 18.52
CA LEU A 9 19.06 0.05 17.32
C LEU A 9 17.98 -0.44 16.36
N VAL A 10 17.02 -1.26 16.80
CA VAL A 10 15.90 -1.75 15.97
C VAL A 10 15.10 -0.62 15.31
N ILE A 11 14.82 0.46 16.04
CA ILE A 11 14.14 1.65 15.50
C ILE A 11 15.00 2.34 14.44
N LEU A 12 16.30 2.54 14.70
CA LEU A 12 17.21 3.16 13.75
C LEU A 12 17.41 2.30 12.49
N ILE A 13 17.46 0.96 12.62
CA ILE A 13 17.46 0.10 11.44
C ILE A 13 16.13 0.21 10.70
N TYR A 14 14.98 0.22 11.38
CA TYR A 14 13.67 0.43 10.74
C TYR A 14 13.59 1.77 9.98
N GLU A 15 14.04 2.86 10.59
CA GLU A 15 14.10 4.18 9.95
C GLU A 15 15.06 4.17 8.76
N SER A 16 16.25 3.56 8.91
CA SER A 16 17.23 3.45 7.82
C SER A 16 16.75 2.56 6.66
N TYR A 17 16.08 1.45 6.95
CA TYR A 17 15.45 0.60 5.94
C TYR A 17 14.26 1.32 5.29
N GLY A 18 13.48 2.09 6.04
CA GLY A 18 12.45 2.98 5.50
C GLY A 18 13.00 3.98 4.49
N GLN A 19 14.14 4.61 4.81
CA GLN A 19 14.86 5.50 3.89
C GLN A 19 15.45 4.75 2.68
N ILE A 20 15.98 3.54 2.85
CA ILE A 20 16.53 2.73 1.75
C ILE A 20 15.42 2.25 0.79
N ILE A 21 14.26 1.84 1.30
CA ILE A 21 13.10 1.46 0.48
C ILE A 21 12.56 2.70 -0.27
N GLN A 22 12.52 3.87 0.39
CA GLN A 22 12.23 5.13 -0.29
C GLN A 22 13.22 5.39 -1.43
N ASN A 23 14.52 5.30 -1.20
CA ASN A 23 15.53 5.64 -2.20
C ASN A 23 15.68 4.60 -3.34
N GLY A 24 15.31 3.33 -3.12
CA GLY A 24 15.33 2.28 -4.14
C GLY A 24 14.08 2.22 -5.02
N LEU A 25 12.93 2.65 -4.48
CA LEU A 25 11.68 2.83 -5.24
C LEU A 25 11.63 4.21 -5.92
N LEU A 26 12.36 5.21 -5.39
CA LEU A 26 12.55 6.55 -5.96
C LEU A 26 13.77 6.63 -6.88
N SER A 27 13.76 5.93 -8.01
CA SER A 27 14.51 6.50 -9.13
C SER A 27 13.75 7.75 -9.61
N PRO A 28 14.37 8.94 -9.74
CA PRO A 28 13.66 10.22 -9.98
C PRO A 28 12.92 10.35 -11.33
N ASN A 29 12.79 9.28 -12.11
CA ASN A 29 12.15 9.30 -13.43
C ASN A 29 10.79 8.58 -13.47
N ASP A 30 10.03 8.61 -12.38
CA ASP A 30 8.66 8.04 -12.31
C ASP A 30 7.56 9.09 -12.57
N ALA A 31 7.74 9.84 -13.67
CA ALA A 31 6.86 10.92 -14.10
C ALA A 31 5.50 10.46 -14.69
N THR A 32 5.14 9.18 -14.53
CA THR A 32 3.99 8.55 -15.21
C THR A 32 2.71 8.51 -14.37
N PHE A 33 2.80 8.54 -13.04
CA PHE A 33 1.61 8.68 -12.19
C PHE A 33 1.25 10.16 -12.03
N GLN A 34 0.46 10.66 -12.97
CA GLN A 34 -0.41 11.80 -12.72
C GLN A 34 -1.66 11.25 -12.05
N ASP A 35 -2.02 11.76 -10.87
CA ASP A 35 -3.24 11.36 -10.16
C ASP A 35 -4.41 11.35 -11.15
N PRO A 36 -4.84 10.18 -11.63
CA PRO A 36 -5.94 10.11 -12.55
C PRO A 36 -7.16 10.43 -11.70
N ASN A 37 -7.65 11.68 -11.84
CA ASN A 37 -8.80 12.25 -11.13
C ASN A 37 -9.66 11.15 -10.50
N GLN A 38 -9.62 11.07 -9.16
CA GLN A 38 -10.27 10.08 -8.29
C GLN A 38 -9.40 8.87 -7.85
N TRP A 39 -8.07 8.97 -7.77
CA TRP A 39 -7.29 7.97 -7.03
C TRP A 39 -7.68 7.97 -5.54
N SER A 40 -7.90 6.78 -4.98
CA SER A 40 -8.46 6.58 -3.64
C SER A 40 -7.58 5.70 -2.75
N CYS A 41 -6.54 5.06 -3.30
CA CYS A 41 -5.61 4.31 -2.46
C CYS A 41 -4.76 5.26 -1.63
N GLY A 42 -4.52 4.90 -0.37
CA GLY A 42 -3.66 5.64 0.56
C GLY A 42 -4.44 6.36 1.66
N SER A 43 -3.87 6.41 2.87
CA SER A 43 -4.53 6.99 4.05
C SER A 43 -4.48 8.52 4.13
N ASP A 44 -3.58 9.14 3.38
CA ASP A 44 -3.35 10.59 3.34
C ASP A 44 -2.76 10.96 1.97
N PRO A 45 -2.70 12.26 1.61
CA PRO A 45 -2.23 12.69 0.30
C PRO A 45 -0.83 12.19 -0.08
N THR A 46 0.08 12.07 0.88
CA THR A 46 1.46 11.60 0.61
C THR A 46 1.45 10.11 0.30
N ASN A 47 0.84 9.31 1.18
CA ASN A 47 0.70 7.87 0.99
C ASN A 47 -0.11 7.52 -0.26
N SER A 48 -1.03 8.39 -0.66
CA SER A 48 -1.81 8.23 -1.89
C SER A 48 -0.97 8.32 -3.15
N VAL A 49 -0.10 9.33 -3.25
CA VAL A 49 0.87 9.45 -4.34
C VAL A 49 1.82 8.25 -4.40
N TRP A 50 2.29 7.80 -3.24
CA TRP A 50 3.16 6.63 -3.15
C TRP A 50 2.49 5.35 -3.63
N ALA A 51 1.23 5.14 -3.23
CA ALA A 51 0.45 4.00 -3.67
C ALA A 51 0.30 4.00 -5.20
N GLY A 52 -0.04 5.14 -5.79
CA GLY A 52 -0.18 5.29 -7.25
C GLY A 52 1.10 4.95 -8.01
N ARG A 53 2.23 5.52 -7.58
CA ARG A 53 3.55 5.25 -8.19
C ARG A 53 3.97 3.79 -8.07
N ALA A 54 3.79 3.17 -6.90
CA ALA A 54 4.14 1.77 -6.70
C ALA A 54 3.37 0.85 -7.67
N ILE A 55 2.09 1.13 -7.89
CA ILE A 55 1.25 0.37 -8.83
C ILE A 55 1.63 0.68 -10.28
N ALA A 56 1.85 1.95 -10.64
CA ALA A 56 2.30 2.32 -11.98
C ALA A 56 3.62 1.64 -12.35
N TYR A 57 4.59 1.65 -11.44
CA TYR A 57 5.89 0.99 -11.62
C TYR A 57 5.79 -0.53 -11.76
N ALA A 58 4.90 -1.18 -10.99
CA ALA A 58 4.80 -2.64 -10.98
C ALA A 58 3.86 -3.21 -12.04
N CYS A 59 2.77 -2.48 -12.34
CA CYS A 59 1.68 -2.92 -13.19
C CYS A 59 0.75 -1.74 -13.58
N GLU A 60 1.22 -0.84 -14.43
CA GLU A 60 0.44 0.30 -14.97
C GLU A 60 -0.97 -0.09 -15.49
N PRO A 61 -1.15 -1.21 -16.25
CA PRO A 61 -2.48 -1.65 -16.69
C PRO A 61 -3.48 -1.96 -15.56
N ALA A 62 -3.02 -2.16 -14.32
CA ALA A 62 -3.88 -2.46 -13.18
C ALA A 62 -4.36 -1.22 -12.41
N LEU A 63 -3.87 -0.01 -12.73
CA LEU A 63 -4.17 1.22 -11.97
C LEU A 63 -5.67 1.40 -11.71
N THR A 64 -6.50 1.36 -12.75
CA THR A 64 -7.95 1.55 -12.61
C THR A 64 -8.60 0.50 -11.72
N ASN A 65 -8.23 -0.78 -11.89
CA ASN A 65 -8.83 -1.87 -11.12
C ASN A 65 -8.37 -1.86 -9.66
N VAL A 66 -7.10 -1.56 -9.40
CA VAL A 66 -6.56 -1.37 -8.06
C VAL A 66 -7.26 -0.21 -7.35
N ASN A 67 -7.49 0.90 -8.06
CA ASN A 67 -8.20 2.03 -7.49
C ASN A 67 -9.62 1.65 -7.04
N ASN A 68 -10.33 0.83 -7.83
CA ASN A 68 -11.64 0.30 -7.45
C ASN A 68 -11.56 -0.61 -6.21
N CYS A 69 -10.48 -1.40 -6.07
CA CYS A 69 -10.25 -2.17 -4.85
C CYS A 69 -10.12 -1.26 -3.62
N CYS A 70 -9.39 -0.15 -3.73
CA CYS A 70 -9.22 0.82 -2.65
C CYS A 70 -10.55 1.48 -2.26
N ARG A 71 -11.35 1.94 -3.23
CA ARG A 71 -12.69 2.48 -2.95
C ARG A 71 -13.58 1.48 -2.21
N SER A 72 -13.62 0.24 -2.68
CA SER A 72 -14.41 -0.81 -2.02
C SER A 72 -13.90 -1.14 -0.61
N HIS A 73 -12.60 -1.01 -0.36
CA HIS A 73 -12.00 -1.23 0.95
C HIS A 73 -12.33 -0.10 1.92
N ASP A 74 -12.19 1.15 1.47
CA ASP A 74 -12.60 2.32 2.24
C ASP A 74 -14.09 2.23 2.59
N ASP A 75 -14.96 1.90 1.61
CA ASP A 75 -16.39 1.70 1.83
C ASP A 75 -16.67 0.60 2.87
N CYS A 76 -15.89 -0.48 2.86
CA CYS A 76 -16.00 -1.56 3.83
C CYS A 76 -15.59 -1.10 5.24
N TYR A 77 -14.50 -0.32 5.33
CA TYR A 77 -14.05 0.28 6.58
C TYR A 77 -15.13 1.21 7.16
N ARG A 78 -15.73 2.09 6.33
CA ARG A 78 -16.84 2.97 6.76
C ARG A 78 -18.08 2.22 7.23
N GLN A 79 -18.33 1.04 6.68
CA GLN A 79 -19.46 0.18 7.09
C GLN A 79 -19.16 -0.65 8.35
N GLN A 80 -17.91 -0.69 8.81
CA GLN A 80 -17.51 -1.37 10.05
C GLN A 80 -17.90 -2.86 10.08
N THR A 81 -17.85 -3.54 8.93
CA THR A 81 -18.28 -4.96 8.79
C THR A 81 -17.27 -5.98 9.31
N GLY A 82 -16.13 -5.51 9.81
CA GLY A 82 -15.03 -6.31 10.36
C GLY A 82 -13.74 -6.11 9.57
N ARG A 83 -12.73 -5.54 10.23
CA ARG A 83 -11.43 -5.19 9.60
C ARG A 83 -10.81 -6.33 8.81
N ALA A 84 -10.70 -7.52 9.42
CA ALA A 84 -10.09 -8.68 8.78
C ALA A 84 -10.85 -9.10 7.50
N ALA A 85 -12.18 -9.04 7.51
CA ALA A 85 -13.00 -9.36 6.35
C ALA A 85 -12.84 -8.32 5.22
N CYS A 86 -12.74 -7.03 5.57
CA CYS A 86 -12.43 -5.97 4.63
C CYS A 86 -11.04 -6.16 4.00
N ASP A 87 -10.02 -6.43 4.83
CA ASP A 87 -8.64 -6.62 4.39
C ASP A 87 -8.49 -7.85 3.47
N ASP A 88 -9.16 -8.95 3.79
CA ASP A 88 -9.14 -10.16 2.96
C ASP A 88 -9.85 -9.93 1.62
N THR A 89 -10.98 -9.22 1.62
CA THR A 89 -11.68 -8.81 0.39
C THR A 89 -10.80 -7.93 -0.48
N PHE A 90 -10.15 -6.92 0.12
CA PHE A 90 -9.20 -6.06 -0.56
C PHE A 90 -8.04 -6.85 -1.18
N CYS A 91 -7.44 -7.76 -0.41
CA CYS A 91 -6.34 -8.60 -0.88
C CYS A 91 -6.71 -9.47 -2.08
N ASN A 92 -7.91 -10.07 -2.07
CA ASN A 92 -8.40 -10.85 -3.21
C ASN A 92 -8.64 -9.97 -4.44
N CYS A 93 -9.15 -8.76 -4.24
CA CYS A 93 -9.31 -7.78 -5.32
C CYS A 93 -7.97 -7.36 -5.93
N MET A 94 -6.96 -7.06 -5.10
CA MET A 94 -5.61 -6.70 -5.53
C MET A 94 -4.97 -7.83 -6.34
N LYS A 95 -5.05 -9.07 -5.84
CA LYS A 95 -4.53 -10.26 -6.52
C LYS A 95 -5.13 -10.42 -7.92
N THR A 96 -6.43 -10.23 -8.03
CA THR A 96 -7.14 -10.33 -9.32
C THR A 96 -6.73 -9.20 -10.26
N SER A 97 -6.74 -7.95 -9.77
CA SER A 97 -6.42 -6.76 -10.54
C SER A 97 -4.98 -6.74 -11.07
N MET A 98 -4.02 -7.15 -10.25
CA MET A 98 -2.60 -7.15 -10.61
C MET A 98 -2.15 -8.40 -11.37
N SER A 99 -3.01 -9.42 -11.48
CA SER A 99 -2.69 -10.66 -12.23
C SER A 99 -2.47 -10.45 -13.72
N VAL A 100 -2.96 -9.34 -14.29
CA VAL A 100 -2.81 -8.99 -15.71
C VAL A 100 -1.34 -8.85 -16.13
N CYS A 101 -0.47 -8.37 -15.23
CA CYS A 101 0.93 -8.12 -15.55
C CYS A 101 1.84 -9.34 -15.40
N LYS A 102 1.42 -10.36 -14.64
CA LYS A 102 2.14 -11.64 -14.47
C LYS A 102 3.63 -11.49 -14.18
N SER A 103 4.02 -10.49 -13.38
CA SER A 103 5.42 -10.18 -13.10
C SER A 103 5.76 -10.39 -11.63
N LEU A 104 7.05 -10.60 -11.33
CA LEU A 104 7.51 -10.65 -9.94
C LEU A 104 7.25 -9.33 -9.21
N LYS A 105 7.40 -8.19 -9.91
CA LYS A 105 7.11 -6.86 -9.35
C LYS A 105 5.64 -6.73 -8.96
N SER A 106 4.72 -7.14 -9.83
CA SER A 106 3.29 -7.08 -9.54
C SER A 106 2.91 -7.96 -8.36
N LEU A 107 3.53 -9.15 -8.25
CA LEU A 107 3.35 -10.04 -7.09
C LEU A 107 3.88 -9.42 -5.78
N LEU A 108 5.07 -8.82 -5.81
CA LEU A 108 5.68 -8.21 -4.62
C LEU A 108 4.89 -6.99 -4.14
N ILE A 109 4.53 -6.07 -5.04
CA ILE A 109 3.76 -4.88 -4.68
C ILE A 109 2.36 -5.25 -4.19
N MET A 110 1.67 -6.21 -4.84
CA MET A 110 0.39 -6.70 -4.36
C MET A 110 0.47 -7.22 -2.92
N ASN A 111 1.49 -8.03 -2.59
CA ASN A 111 1.67 -8.56 -1.24
C ASN A 111 1.97 -7.44 -0.24
N ALA A 112 2.78 -6.46 -0.61
CA ALA A 112 3.09 -5.32 0.25
C ALA A 112 1.83 -4.53 0.64
N PHE A 113 0.93 -4.26 -0.30
CA PHE A 113 -0.35 -3.59 0.00
C PHE A 113 -1.22 -4.40 0.96
N CYS A 114 -1.29 -5.73 0.77
CA CYS A 114 -1.97 -6.64 1.68
C CYS A 114 -1.42 -6.60 3.10
N ASP A 115 -0.10 -6.63 3.24
CA ASP A 115 0.56 -6.59 4.54
C ASP A 115 0.35 -5.24 5.23
N ILE A 116 0.37 -4.14 4.46
CA ILE A 116 0.13 -2.79 4.98
C ILE A 116 -1.29 -2.67 5.58
N VAL A 117 -2.35 -3.08 4.87
CA VAL A 117 -3.72 -2.94 5.42
C VAL A 117 -3.92 -3.81 6.67
N ARG A 118 -3.34 -5.03 6.69
CA ARG A 118 -3.45 -5.94 7.84
C ARG A 118 -2.69 -5.44 9.06
N THR A 119 -1.52 -4.83 8.87
CA THR A 119 -0.65 -4.37 9.97
C THR A 119 -0.95 -2.95 10.43
N GLN A 120 -1.31 -2.05 9.51
CA GLN A 120 -1.45 -0.61 9.76
C GLN A 120 -2.89 -0.11 9.58
N GLY A 121 -3.77 -0.86 8.92
CA GLY A 121 -5.16 -0.45 8.65
C GLY A 121 -6.05 -0.33 9.89
N GLY A 122 -5.57 -0.67 11.09
CA GLY A 122 -6.34 -0.54 12.33
C GLY A 122 -6.81 0.89 12.60
N LEU A 123 -5.95 1.89 12.40
CA LEU A 123 -6.31 3.30 12.59
C LEU A 123 -7.28 3.80 11.51
N SER A 124 -7.05 3.44 10.25
CA SER A 124 -7.95 3.79 9.15
C SER A 124 -9.32 3.13 9.32
N TYR A 125 -9.38 1.90 9.85
CA TYR A 125 -10.63 1.19 10.12
C TYR A 125 -11.47 1.90 11.17
N ILE A 126 -10.89 2.33 12.30
CA ILE A 126 -11.65 3.01 13.37
C ILE A 126 -12.08 4.44 13.00
N GLN A 127 -11.45 5.04 11.99
CA GLN A 127 -11.73 6.41 11.52
C GLN A 127 -12.71 6.43 10.32
N GLY A 128 -12.97 5.27 9.71
CA GLY A 128 -13.88 5.12 8.58
C GLY A 128 -15.34 5.32 8.96
#